data_AF-A0A2D6CNE0-F1
#
_entry.id   AF-A0A2D6CNE0-F1
#
_cell.length_a   1.000
_cell.length_b   1.000
_cell.length_c   1.000
_cell.angle_alpha   90.00
_cell.angle_beta   90.00
_cell.angle_gamma   90.00
#
_symmetry.space_group_name_H-M   'P 1'
#
loop_
_entity.id
_entity.type
_entity.pdbx_description
1 polymer ?
#
loop_
_entity_poly.entity_id
_entity_poly.type
_entity_poly.pdbx_seq_one_letter_code
_entity_poly.pdbx_strand_id
1 'polypeptide(L)'
;MINKFSILLLSAVLMAPPVLADLPTLASDDRGFVLSGLSPKAIQIRAESRKATVLRLVGRDDQNYADYLKLQEVRYGTGRFIKRNIYTTPALKRALWRPAKKNLKVSADFRLAKDRVILKYKLLDPRIAHLLKGKNGLIDIFVPSELYDSRKSYKVAIEKNDGTSKLIEKFISLRQAINRYKRDLEANGYWVKIYKIDGGDHTDIKDTLVQDEKYGLIGGVMMGSVPVAWYRNEDDYNGNPAEFPMDFYYMDLDGTWGDADNNGVLDSHEGDVAPEIWIGRISGSLPKTEKTEAQLIVEYLSRNHYFRTQNKLKFPQRLFKWSGGEPSYRSLAYHDDDYAWAGYSRYLDGYLTDTRLLNNDPLLTNEEDYLETIDTIPGGYWYSHLMAHSSPTSHSFDMEDAPGGSVNVTELNDNRKRAHFYNLFNCSGAKFTTDNYFAGLYTFGNKYGLGAVGSTKTGSMLEFDVYYANLSGSLMPEHSDLASDWDVVVGEKQTFGTAFLKWFRYLAKDGFDTDEIWWHYGMVYLGDPTLYPDWNLNNGYER
;
A
#
# COMPACT_ATOMS: atom_id res chain seq x y z
N MET A 1 25.25 -18.27 -64.75
CA MET A 1 24.56 -17.12 -65.38
C MET A 1 24.33 -16.09 -64.28
N ILE A 2 25.28 -15.21 -63.95
CA ILE A 2 25.66 -13.93 -64.60
C ILE A 2 24.56 -12.85 -64.54
N ASN A 3 24.84 -11.83 -63.69
CA ASN A 3 24.61 -10.39 -63.81
C ASN A 3 23.20 -9.75 -63.61
N LYS A 4 23.03 -8.48 -63.21
CA LYS A 4 23.81 -7.35 -62.62
C LYS A 4 22.92 -6.07 -62.73
N PHE A 5 23.24 -5.01 -61.97
CA PHE A 5 22.80 -3.59 -62.07
C PHE A 5 21.40 -3.24 -61.52
N SER A 6 21.22 -2.41 -60.47
CA SER A 6 21.59 -0.99 -60.22
C SER A 6 20.81 0.02 -61.06
N ILE A 7 20.14 1.00 -60.41
CA ILE A 7 20.19 2.46 -60.68
C ILE A 7 19.27 3.22 -59.71
N LEU A 8 19.84 4.25 -59.06
CA LEU A 8 19.18 5.35 -58.34
C LEU A 8 18.44 6.29 -59.34
N LEU A 9 17.38 6.99 -58.91
CA LEU A 9 17.36 8.45 -59.05
C LEU A 9 16.31 9.13 -58.15
N LEU A 10 16.77 10.16 -57.45
CA LEU A 10 16.02 11.20 -56.74
C LEU A 10 15.35 12.16 -57.75
N SER A 11 14.17 12.70 -57.43
CA SER A 11 13.73 14.04 -57.85
C SER A 11 12.55 14.51 -57.01
N ALA A 12 12.75 15.60 -56.28
CA ALA A 12 11.73 16.34 -55.54
C ALA A 12 11.38 17.61 -56.32
N VAL A 13 10.09 17.96 -56.47
CA VAL A 13 9.61 19.35 -56.61
C VAL A 13 8.16 19.45 -56.07
N LEU A 14 7.95 20.43 -55.21
CA LEU A 14 6.68 20.87 -54.62
C LEU A 14 5.62 21.26 -55.66
N MET A 15 4.33 20.98 -55.39
CA MET A 15 3.22 21.95 -55.45
C MET A 15 2.02 21.41 -54.66
N ALA A 16 1.39 22.26 -53.85
CA ALA A 16 0.10 22.06 -53.20
C ALA A 16 -0.83 23.23 -53.60
N PRO A 17 -2.15 23.23 -53.32
CA PRO A 17 -3.16 22.14 -53.28
C PRO A 17 -4.35 22.46 -54.26
N PRO A 18 -5.45 21.68 -54.28
CA PRO A 18 -6.62 22.10 -53.48
C PRO A 18 -7.51 20.96 -52.90
N VAL A 19 -7.91 21.18 -51.64
CA VAL A 19 -9.25 21.11 -51.01
C VAL A 19 -10.28 20.00 -51.37
N LEU A 20 -10.84 19.43 -50.27
CA LEU A 20 -12.15 18.76 -50.05
C LEU A 20 -12.25 17.24 -50.30
N ALA A 21 -12.22 16.43 -49.24
CA ALA A 21 -13.42 16.04 -48.48
C ALA A 21 -13.06 15.02 -47.37
N ASP A 22 -13.40 15.37 -46.14
CA ASP A 22 -13.18 14.58 -44.93
C ASP A 22 -14.09 13.33 -44.85
N LEU A 23 -13.48 12.18 -44.58
CA LEU A 23 -14.09 11.06 -43.86
C LEU A 23 -13.12 10.66 -42.74
N PRO A 24 -13.44 10.91 -41.45
CA PRO A 24 -12.55 10.51 -40.37
C PRO A 24 -12.68 9.01 -40.10
N THR A 25 -11.59 8.29 -40.36
CA THR A 25 -11.23 7.05 -39.67
C THR A 25 -11.19 7.31 -38.16
N LEU A 26 -11.93 6.52 -37.38
CA LEU A 26 -11.84 6.48 -35.93
C LEU A 26 -10.41 6.05 -35.53
N ALA A 27 -9.62 7.01 -35.06
CA ALA A 27 -8.47 6.77 -34.20
C ALA A 27 -8.87 7.13 -32.76
N SER A 28 -8.70 6.17 -31.85
CA SER A 28 -8.87 6.38 -30.40
C SER A 28 -7.80 7.34 -29.90
N ASP A 29 -8.20 8.54 -29.51
CA ASP A 29 -7.29 9.58 -29.05
C ASP A 29 -7.18 9.54 -27.51
N ASP A 30 -6.03 9.06 -27.04
CA ASP A 30 -5.51 9.12 -25.66
C ASP A 30 -5.27 10.57 -25.22
N ARG A 31 -6.33 11.32 -24.92
CA ARG A 31 -6.20 12.64 -24.29
C ARG A 31 -7.17 12.80 -23.12
N GLY A 32 -6.70 12.35 -21.96
CA GLY A 32 -7.16 12.85 -20.67
C GLY A 32 -7.11 14.38 -20.63
N PHE A 33 -8.14 14.99 -20.06
CA PHE A 33 -8.28 16.44 -19.98
C PHE A 33 -7.10 17.09 -19.26
N VAL A 34 -6.25 17.80 -20.00
CA VAL A 34 -5.28 18.74 -19.45
C VAL A 34 -6.06 19.96 -18.94
N LEU A 35 -6.05 20.18 -17.62
CA LEU A 35 -6.46 21.43 -17.00
C LEU A 35 -5.42 22.52 -17.30
N SER A 36 -5.41 23.05 -18.52
CA SER A 36 -4.62 24.23 -18.85
C SER A 36 -5.28 25.47 -18.23
N GLY A 37 -4.68 26.02 -17.16
CA GLY A 37 -5.11 27.30 -16.59
C GLY A 37 -4.87 27.49 -15.09
N LEU A 38 -4.43 26.45 -14.36
CA LEU A 38 -3.94 26.63 -13.00
C LEU A 38 -2.44 26.93 -13.05
N SER A 39 -2.02 28.00 -12.39
CA SER A 39 -0.61 28.24 -12.10
C SER A 39 -0.01 26.97 -11.47
N PRO A 40 1.23 26.56 -11.84
CA PRO A 40 1.91 25.39 -11.26
C PRO A 40 2.03 25.39 -9.73
N LYS A 41 1.63 26.47 -9.05
CA LYS A 41 1.77 26.69 -7.61
C LYS A 41 0.49 26.49 -6.76
N ALA A 42 -0.64 26.10 -7.36
CA ALA A 42 -1.91 26.02 -6.63
C ALA A 42 -2.56 24.62 -6.72
N ILE A 43 -2.11 23.67 -5.89
CA ILE A 43 -2.79 22.38 -5.74
C ILE A 43 -2.73 21.93 -4.27
N GLN A 44 -3.74 22.29 -3.48
CA GLN A 44 -4.17 21.45 -2.35
C GLN A 44 -5.62 21.77 -1.97
N ILE A 45 -6.47 20.74 -2.01
CA ILE A 45 -7.84 20.76 -1.46
C ILE A 45 -7.80 20.03 -0.12
N ARG A 46 -8.19 20.70 0.96
CA ARG A 46 -8.20 20.13 2.32
C ARG A 46 -9.62 20.05 2.85
N ALA A 47 -10.01 18.92 3.43
CA ALA A 47 -11.21 18.78 4.25
C ALA A 47 -10.82 18.78 5.74
N GLU A 48 -11.32 19.75 6.51
CA GLU A 48 -11.10 19.81 7.95
C GLU A 48 -12.45 19.85 8.71
N SER A 49 -12.71 18.75 9.45
CA SER A 49 -13.65 18.61 10.59
C SER A 49 -15.09 18.10 10.37
N ARG A 50 -15.52 17.31 11.38
CA ARG A 50 -16.73 16.47 11.51
C ARG A 50 -18.10 17.21 11.55
N LYS A 51 -18.20 18.51 11.28
CA LYS A 51 -19.52 19.23 11.33
C LYS A 51 -19.81 20.20 10.17
N ALA A 52 -18.89 20.39 9.24
CA ALA A 52 -19.15 21.06 7.97
C ALA A 52 -17.98 20.79 7.02
N THR A 53 -18.26 20.25 5.83
CA THR A 53 -17.23 20.12 4.79
C THR A 53 -16.85 21.53 4.31
N VAL A 54 -15.74 22.04 4.83
CA VAL A 54 -15.12 23.28 4.37
C VAL A 54 -14.08 22.90 3.32
N LEU A 55 -14.29 23.33 2.08
CA LEU A 55 -13.28 23.28 1.01
C LEU A 55 -12.28 24.42 1.22
N ARG A 56 -11.01 24.09 1.47
CA ARG A 56 -9.92 25.06 1.63
C ARG A 56 -9.01 25.00 0.40
N LEU A 57 -8.85 26.13 -0.28
CA LEU A 57 -7.80 26.35 -1.29
C LEU A 57 -6.63 27.04 -0.58
N VAL A 58 -5.47 26.40 -0.53
CA VAL A 58 -4.24 26.98 0.05
C VAL A 58 -3.23 27.17 -1.08
N GLY A 59 -2.85 28.42 -1.36
CA GLY A 59 -1.69 28.74 -2.20
C GLY A 59 -0.42 28.79 -1.35
N ARG A 60 0.71 28.30 -1.87
CA ARG A 60 2.03 28.56 -1.27
C ARG A 60 2.60 29.85 -1.83
N ASP A 61 2.80 30.84 -0.96
CA ASP A 61 4.09 31.53 -0.77
C ASP A 61 3.91 32.72 0.21
N ASP A 62 4.66 32.68 1.31
CA ASP A 62 4.81 33.76 2.31
C ASP A 62 5.78 34.88 1.84
N GLN A 63 5.89 35.13 0.54
CA GLN A 63 6.79 36.17 0.00
C GLN A 63 6.12 36.99 -1.10
N ASN A 64 5.31 37.97 -0.67
CA ASN A 64 5.31 39.37 -1.11
C ASN A 64 3.96 40.03 -0.77
N TYR A 65 3.90 40.60 0.43
CA TYR A 65 2.79 41.42 0.91
C TYR A 65 2.54 42.68 0.05
N ALA A 66 3.49 43.06 -0.82
CA ALA A 66 3.42 44.27 -1.64
C ALA A 66 2.46 44.18 -2.85
N ASP A 67 2.24 42.99 -3.41
CA ASP A 67 1.31 42.82 -4.54
C ASP A 67 -0.17 42.82 -4.11
N TYR A 68 -0.44 42.53 -2.84
CA TYR A 68 -1.79 42.57 -2.26
C TYR A 68 -2.31 44.00 -2.05
N LEU A 69 -1.43 44.98 -1.82
CA LEU A 69 -1.81 46.39 -1.63
C LEU A 69 -2.26 47.07 -2.92
N LYS A 70 -1.77 46.62 -4.09
CA LYS A 70 -2.27 47.11 -5.40
C LYS A 70 -3.71 46.71 -5.70
N LEU A 71 -4.24 45.70 -4.99
CA LEU A 71 -5.64 45.28 -5.09
C LEU A 71 -6.58 45.98 -4.09
N GLN A 72 -6.05 46.78 -3.14
CA GLN A 72 -6.85 47.46 -2.12
C GLN A 72 -7.22 48.92 -2.44
N GLU A 73 -6.65 49.53 -3.49
CA GLU A 73 -7.10 50.85 -3.93
C GLU A 73 -8.30 50.76 -4.88
N VAL A 74 -9.47 50.49 -4.32
CA VAL A 74 -10.74 50.86 -4.94
C VAL A 74 -11.52 51.69 -3.92
N ARG A 75 -11.52 53.02 -4.13
CA ARG A 75 -12.23 54.00 -3.31
C ARG A 75 -13.74 53.73 -3.29
N TYR A 76 -14.31 53.97 -2.12
CA TYR A 76 -15.74 54.01 -1.84
C TYR A 76 -16.47 54.99 -2.77
N GLY A 77 -17.46 54.49 -3.49
CA GLY A 77 -18.37 55.27 -4.33
C GLY A 77 -19.67 54.52 -4.55
N THR A 78 -20.78 55.17 -4.26
CA THR A 78 -22.15 54.66 -4.31
C THR A 78 -22.56 54.24 -5.73
N GLY A 79 -22.82 52.95 -5.95
CA GLY A 79 -23.60 52.49 -7.10
C GLY A 79 -23.13 51.19 -7.76
N ARG A 80 -24.02 50.18 -7.75
CA ARG A 80 -24.07 48.97 -8.60
C ARG A 80 -22.81 48.09 -8.71
N PHE A 81 -22.91 46.90 -8.11
CA PHE A 81 -21.98 45.79 -8.30
C PHE A 81 -22.02 45.24 -9.75
N ILE A 82 -20.87 45.24 -10.43
CA ILE A 82 -20.57 44.31 -11.52
C ILE A 82 -19.38 43.47 -11.07
N LYS A 83 -19.63 42.21 -10.65
CA LYS A 83 -18.57 41.29 -10.27
C LYS A 83 -18.12 40.50 -11.51
N ARG A 84 -17.05 40.97 -12.17
CA ARG A 84 -16.20 40.15 -13.05
C ARG A 84 -15.07 39.56 -12.21
N ASN A 85 -15.08 38.23 -12.11
CA ASN A 85 -13.94 37.31 -11.94
C ASN A 85 -14.44 36.07 -11.18
N ILE A 86 -14.83 35.06 -11.95
CA ILE A 86 -15.23 33.75 -11.47
C ILE A 86 -14.38 32.72 -12.20
N TYR A 87 -13.31 32.23 -11.56
CA TYR A 87 -12.67 31.00 -11.97
C TYR A 87 -13.55 29.83 -11.53
N THR A 88 -14.54 29.49 -12.37
CA THR A 88 -15.26 28.23 -12.29
C THR A 88 -15.00 27.51 -13.61
N THR A 89 -14.45 26.30 -13.54
CA THR A 89 -14.28 25.47 -14.75
C THR A 89 -15.66 25.21 -15.37
N PRO A 90 -15.79 25.12 -16.71
CA PRO A 90 -17.07 24.84 -17.38
C PRO A 90 -17.75 23.55 -16.89
N ALA A 91 -16.97 22.58 -16.41
CA ALA A 91 -17.47 21.34 -15.80
C ALA A 91 -18.15 21.59 -14.44
N LEU A 92 -17.50 22.35 -13.55
CA LEU A 92 -18.09 22.73 -12.26
C LEU A 92 -19.32 23.62 -12.45
N LYS A 93 -19.28 24.52 -13.44
CA LYS A 93 -20.41 25.38 -13.81
C LYS A 93 -21.62 24.54 -14.28
N ARG A 94 -21.41 23.47 -15.06
CA ARG A 94 -22.47 22.54 -15.50
C ARG A 94 -23.02 21.67 -14.36
N ALA A 95 -22.16 21.20 -13.46
CA ALA A 95 -22.56 20.44 -12.27
C ALA A 95 -23.43 21.27 -11.31
N LEU A 96 -23.10 22.56 -11.14
CA LEU A 96 -23.82 23.49 -10.26
C LEU A 96 -25.09 24.08 -10.86
N TRP A 97 -25.27 24.05 -12.19
CA TRP A 97 -26.44 24.64 -12.85
C TRP A 97 -27.65 23.71 -12.91
N ARG A 98 -27.45 22.39 -12.86
CA ARG A 98 -28.53 21.38 -12.97
C ARG A 98 -29.44 21.24 -11.72
N PRO A 99 -29.00 21.49 -10.47
CA PRO A 99 -29.87 21.45 -9.29
C PRO A 99 -30.88 22.61 -9.23
N ALA A 100 -30.63 23.74 -9.92
CA ALA A 100 -31.53 24.89 -9.88
C ALA A 100 -32.91 24.64 -10.55
N LYS A 101 -33.10 23.49 -11.22
CA LYS A 101 -34.39 23.10 -11.85
C LYS A 101 -35.28 22.18 -11.01
N LYS A 102 -34.82 21.69 -9.84
CA LYS A 102 -35.68 20.98 -8.88
C LYS A 102 -35.57 21.71 -7.55
N ASN A 103 -36.68 22.26 -7.05
CA ASN A 103 -36.92 23.07 -5.83
C ASN A 103 -36.12 22.75 -4.52
N LEU A 104 -34.82 22.47 -4.59
CA LEU A 104 -33.89 22.34 -3.49
C LEU A 104 -33.19 23.68 -3.36
N LYS A 105 -33.52 24.42 -2.30
CA LYS A 105 -32.79 25.64 -1.91
C LYS A 105 -31.34 25.28 -1.58
N VAL A 106 -30.45 25.43 -2.56
CA VAL A 106 -29.00 25.50 -2.30
C VAL A 106 -28.70 26.95 -1.89
N SER A 107 -28.66 27.24 -0.59
CA SER A 107 -28.17 28.53 -0.12
C SER A 107 -26.65 28.49 -0.05
N ALA A 108 -25.97 29.08 -1.03
CA ALA A 108 -24.55 29.38 -0.91
C ALA A 108 -24.39 30.58 0.05
N ASP A 109 -23.99 30.33 1.29
CA ASP A 109 -23.70 31.41 2.26
C ASP A 109 -22.25 31.87 2.05
N PHE A 110 -22.08 32.99 1.35
CA PHE A 110 -20.77 33.59 1.10
C PHE A 110 -20.44 34.56 2.23
N ARG A 111 -19.61 34.16 3.19
CA ARG A 111 -19.06 35.09 4.19
C ARG A 111 -17.63 35.44 3.85
N LEU A 112 -17.39 36.72 3.54
CA LEU A 112 -16.07 37.32 3.44
C LEU A 112 -15.55 37.58 4.86
N ALA A 113 -14.78 36.65 5.41
CA ALA A 113 -13.81 36.97 6.45
C ALA A 113 -12.49 37.31 5.75
N LYS A 114 -11.76 38.31 6.28
CA LYS A 114 -10.72 39.13 5.62
C LYS A 114 -9.72 38.46 4.65
N ASP A 115 -9.56 37.15 4.65
CA ASP A 115 -8.59 36.44 3.80
C ASP A 115 -9.11 35.09 3.24
N ARG A 116 -10.42 34.81 3.24
CA ARG A 116 -10.93 33.44 2.99
C ARG A 116 -12.27 33.38 2.25
N VAL A 117 -12.38 32.48 1.27
CA VAL A 117 -13.66 32.00 0.71
C VAL A 117 -13.92 30.61 1.25
N ILE A 118 -15.02 30.45 2.01
CA ILE A 118 -15.44 29.18 2.61
C ILE A 118 -16.65 28.67 1.83
N LEU A 119 -16.50 27.54 1.13
CA LEU A 119 -17.62 26.79 0.54
C LEU A 119 -18.03 25.69 1.52
N LYS A 120 -19.24 25.80 2.08
CA LYS A 120 -19.86 24.74 2.89
C LYS A 120 -20.85 23.96 2.03
N TYR A 121 -20.58 22.69 1.78
CA TYR A 121 -21.59 21.75 1.29
C TYR A 121 -22.14 20.95 2.48
N LYS A 122 -23.48 20.88 2.58
CA LYS A 122 -24.17 20.17 3.66
C LYS A 122 -24.48 18.71 3.29
N LEU A 123 -24.34 18.35 2.02
CA LEU A 123 -24.52 17.01 1.45
C LEU A 123 -23.55 16.89 0.27
N LEU A 124 -22.64 15.90 0.30
CA LEU A 124 -21.80 15.57 -0.85
C LEU A 124 -22.70 14.92 -1.91
N ASP A 125 -22.94 15.63 -3.00
CA ASP A 125 -23.67 15.12 -4.15
C ASP A 125 -22.86 13.94 -4.77
N PRO A 126 -23.45 12.74 -4.94
CA PRO A 126 -22.79 11.60 -5.56
C PRO A 126 -22.17 11.91 -6.92
N ARG A 127 -22.70 12.91 -7.63
CA ARG A 127 -22.18 13.37 -8.94
C ARG A 127 -20.85 14.10 -8.86
N ILE A 128 -20.42 14.50 -7.67
CA ILE A 128 -19.10 15.10 -7.41
C ILE A 128 -18.10 14.03 -6.95
N ALA A 129 -18.55 12.85 -6.50
CA ALA A 129 -17.66 11.78 -6.04
C ALA A 129 -16.62 11.38 -7.10
N HIS A 130 -17.00 11.29 -8.37
CA HIS A 130 -16.07 11.07 -9.49
C HIS A 130 -14.96 12.14 -9.59
N LEU A 131 -15.27 13.41 -9.28
CA LEU A 131 -14.30 14.52 -9.30
C LEU A 131 -13.40 14.54 -8.05
N LEU A 132 -13.73 13.73 -7.04
CA LEU A 132 -13.03 13.58 -5.77
C LEU A 132 -12.31 12.24 -5.66
N LYS A 133 -12.41 11.35 -6.67
CA LYS A 133 -11.54 10.19 -6.72
C LYS A 133 -10.11 10.71 -6.90
N GLY A 134 -9.25 10.49 -5.90
CA GLY A 134 -7.81 10.66 -6.09
C GLY A 134 -7.36 9.92 -7.34
N LYS A 135 -6.23 10.33 -7.93
CA LYS A 135 -5.69 9.64 -9.12
C LYS A 135 -5.61 8.12 -8.88
N ASN A 136 -5.33 7.71 -7.64
CA ASN A 136 -5.14 6.32 -7.27
C ASN A 136 -6.22 5.77 -6.31
N GLY A 137 -7.34 6.48 -6.09
CA GLY A 137 -8.43 6.01 -5.21
C GLY A 137 -8.38 6.53 -3.76
N LEU A 138 -9.31 6.04 -2.93
CA LEU A 138 -9.48 6.37 -1.51
C LEU A 138 -8.86 5.27 -0.63
N ILE A 139 -8.21 5.68 0.46
CA ILE A 139 -7.69 4.82 1.52
C ILE A 139 -8.26 5.26 2.86
N ASP A 140 -8.74 4.29 3.63
CA ASP A 140 -9.20 4.52 5.00
C ASP A 140 -8.15 4.10 6.01
N ILE A 141 -7.87 4.96 6.99
CA ILE A 141 -6.98 4.65 8.12
C ILE A 141 -7.81 4.56 9.39
N PHE A 142 -7.79 3.41 10.02
CA PHE A 142 -8.46 3.13 11.29
C PHE A 142 -7.45 3.16 12.43
N VAL A 143 -7.77 3.87 13.51
CA VAL A 143 -6.89 3.99 14.68
C VAL A 143 -7.70 4.21 15.96
N PRO A 144 -7.38 3.56 17.09
CA PRO A 144 -8.05 3.83 18.36
C PRO A 144 -7.93 5.30 18.79
N SER A 145 -9.02 5.85 19.32
CA SER A 145 -9.11 7.26 19.70
C SER A 145 -8.11 7.62 20.80
N GLU A 146 -7.96 6.77 21.81
CA GLU A 146 -7.00 6.97 22.90
C GLU A 146 -5.56 7.00 22.39
N LEU A 147 -5.25 6.18 21.39
CA LEU A 147 -3.92 6.10 20.79
C LEU A 147 -3.66 7.36 19.95
N TYR A 148 -4.58 7.73 19.05
CA TYR A 148 -4.46 8.89 18.17
C TYR A 148 -4.47 10.23 18.93
N ASP A 149 -5.18 10.31 20.06
CA ASP A 149 -5.28 11.54 20.86
C ASP A 149 -4.20 11.67 21.94
N SER A 150 -3.35 10.66 22.09
CA SER A 150 -2.17 10.72 22.95
C SER A 150 -1.26 11.90 22.59
N ARG A 151 -0.84 12.62 23.64
CA ARG A 151 0.11 13.74 23.55
C ARG A 151 1.56 13.31 23.76
N LYS A 152 1.81 12.03 24.07
CA LYS A 152 3.17 11.52 24.25
C LYS A 152 3.92 11.64 22.93
N SER A 153 5.14 12.15 23.00
CA SER A 153 6.04 12.31 21.86
C SER A 153 7.26 11.44 22.04
N TYR A 154 7.75 10.90 20.93
CA TYR A 154 8.86 9.95 20.91
C TYR A 154 10.02 10.53 20.12
N LYS A 155 11.22 10.11 20.50
CA LYS A 155 12.43 10.29 19.69
C LYS A 155 12.57 9.07 18.81
N VAL A 156 12.92 9.26 17.56
CA VAL A 156 13.18 8.15 16.64
C VAL A 156 14.54 8.34 16.02
N ALA A 157 15.37 7.31 16.17
CA ALA A 157 16.62 7.16 15.46
C ALA A 157 16.54 5.92 14.58
N ILE A 158 17.20 5.97 13.44
CA ILE A 158 17.45 4.82 12.59
C ILE A 158 18.93 4.50 12.63
N GLU A 159 19.27 3.23 12.61
CA GLU A 159 20.65 2.81 12.41
C GLU A 159 21.00 2.89 10.93
N LYS A 160 22.21 3.36 10.63
CA LYS A 160 22.81 3.31 9.31
C LYS A 160 23.68 2.07 9.20
N ASN A 161 24.00 1.68 7.98
CA ASN A 161 24.81 0.48 7.69
C ASN A 161 26.20 0.48 8.33
N ASP A 162 26.75 1.64 8.66
CA ASP A 162 28.03 1.76 9.37
C ASP A 162 27.91 1.54 10.89
N GLY A 163 26.74 1.11 11.36
CA GLY A 163 26.40 0.94 12.78
C GLY A 163 26.08 2.25 13.50
N THR A 164 26.16 3.41 12.82
CA THR A 164 25.87 4.70 13.46
C THR A 164 24.38 5.00 13.49
N SER A 165 23.91 5.59 14.58
CA SER A 165 22.53 6.05 14.68
C SER A 165 22.35 7.45 14.07
N LYS A 166 21.29 7.62 13.26
CA LYS A 166 20.80 8.92 12.78
C LYS A 166 19.48 9.23 13.46
N LEU A 167 19.47 10.29 14.26
CA LEU A 167 18.21 10.86 14.74
C LEU A 167 17.41 11.39 13.56
N ILE A 168 16.22 10.83 13.33
CA ILE A 168 15.29 11.29 12.29
C ILE A 168 14.10 12.03 12.87
N GLU A 169 13.75 11.78 14.14
CA GLU A 169 12.71 12.49 14.87
C GLU A 169 13.23 12.94 16.22
N LYS A 170 13.22 14.25 16.46
CA LYS A 170 13.61 14.80 17.76
C LYS A 170 12.51 14.64 18.81
N PHE A 171 11.26 14.91 18.43
CA PHE A 171 10.05 14.69 19.21
C PHE A 171 8.85 14.66 18.25
N ILE A 172 8.22 13.50 18.09
CA ILE A 172 7.02 13.34 17.25
C ILE A 172 5.95 12.56 18.02
N SER A 173 4.72 13.06 18.03
CA SER A 173 3.58 12.30 18.57
C SER A 173 2.99 11.36 17.53
N LEU A 174 2.24 10.35 17.98
CA LEU A 174 1.56 9.44 17.05
C LEU A 174 0.64 10.20 16.08
N ARG A 175 -0.12 11.17 16.58
CA ARG A 175 -0.94 12.03 15.74
C ARG A 175 -0.12 12.72 14.63
N GLN A 176 1.06 13.23 14.96
CA GLN A 176 1.92 13.88 13.97
C GLN A 176 2.47 12.89 12.95
N ALA A 177 2.84 11.68 13.39
CA ALA A 177 3.31 10.61 12.52
C ALA A 177 2.21 10.12 11.55
N ILE A 178 0.99 9.85 12.04
CA ILE A 178 -0.16 9.45 11.20
C ILE A 178 -0.52 10.57 10.21
N ASN A 179 -0.55 11.83 10.66
CA ASN A 179 -0.83 12.94 9.73
C ASN A 179 0.27 13.13 8.69
N ARG A 180 1.52 12.74 8.99
CA ARG A 180 2.60 12.72 7.99
C ARG A 180 2.40 11.58 7.00
N TYR A 181 2.14 10.38 7.49
CA TYR A 181 1.82 9.24 6.65
C TYR A 181 0.66 9.55 5.68
N LYS A 182 -0.43 10.15 6.18
CA LYS A 182 -1.51 10.68 5.35
C LYS A 182 -1.00 11.61 4.24
N ARG A 183 -0.09 12.55 4.55
CA ARG A 183 0.47 13.46 3.53
C ARG A 183 1.33 12.72 2.52
N ASP A 184 2.06 11.69 2.93
CA ASP A 184 2.88 10.89 2.03
C ASP A 184 2.00 10.09 1.05
N LEU A 185 0.88 9.52 1.53
CA LEU A 185 -0.12 8.88 0.67
C LEU A 185 -0.80 9.89 -0.27
N GLU A 186 -1.17 11.07 0.23
CA GLU A 186 -1.76 12.14 -0.60
C GLU A 186 -0.77 12.64 -1.67
N ALA A 187 0.52 12.70 -1.35
CA ALA A 187 1.57 13.02 -2.33
C ALA A 187 1.68 11.94 -3.43
N ASN A 188 1.39 10.68 -3.10
CA ASN A 188 1.31 9.60 -4.07
C ASN A 188 0.00 9.59 -4.87
N GLY A 189 -0.92 10.54 -4.64
CA GLY A 189 -2.16 10.68 -5.41
C GLY A 189 -3.38 9.97 -4.82
N TYR A 190 -3.26 9.39 -3.62
CA TYR A 190 -4.39 8.81 -2.89
C TYR A 190 -5.21 9.89 -2.18
N TRP A 191 -6.48 9.60 -1.95
CA TRP A 191 -7.29 10.28 -0.96
C TRP A 191 -7.26 9.49 0.34
N VAL A 192 -7.24 10.19 1.47
CA VAL A 192 -7.09 9.53 2.78
C VAL A 192 -8.11 10.06 3.77
N LYS A 193 -8.90 9.15 4.34
CA LYS A 193 -9.71 9.41 5.52
C LYS A 193 -9.09 8.75 6.74
N ILE A 194 -9.23 9.41 7.90
CA ILE A 194 -8.78 8.87 9.18
C ILE A 194 -10.01 8.71 10.07
N TYR A 195 -10.29 7.45 10.41
CA TYR A 195 -11.32 7.03 11.34
C TYR A 195 -10.68 6.80 12.70
N LYS A 196 -11.21 7.51 13.69
CA LYS A 196 -10.89 7.23 15.09
C LYS A 196 -11.94 6.29 15.62
N ILE A 197 -11.51 5.15 16.15
CA ILE A 197 -12.35 4.11 16.71
C ILE A 197 -12.49 4.35 18.21
N ASP A 198 -13.68 4.14 18.76
CA ASP A 198 -13.98 4.28 20.19
C ASP A 198 -14.94 3.15 20.56
N GLY A 199 -14.39 1.95 20.79
CA GLY A 199 -15.16 0.70 20.87
C GLY A 199 -15.67 0.22 19.51
N GLY A 200 -16.75 -0.57 19.55
CA GLY A 200 -17.30 -1.26 18.37
C GLY A 200 -16.69 -2.64 18.14
N ASP A 201 -17.21 -3.34 17.14
CA ASP A 201 -16.72 -4.65 16.69
C ASP A 201 -16.26 -4.62 15.22
N HIS A 202 -15.97 -5.79 14.65
CA HIS A 202 -15.51 -5.88 13.27
C HIS A 202 -16.59 -5.46 12.26
N THR A 203 -17.88 -5.59 12.59
CA THR A 203 -18.97 -5.18 11.69
C THR A 203 -19.01 -3.67 11.51
N ASP A 204 -18.75 -2.89 12.56
CA ASP A 204 -18.67 -1.42 12.48
C ASP A 204 -17.56 -0.93 11.51
N ILE A 205 -16.43 -1.63 11.52
CA ILE A 205 -15.30 -1.35 10.61
C ILE A 205 -15.69 -1.73 9.19
N LYS A 206 -16.31 -2.90 9.01
CA LYS A 206 -16.79 -3.39 7.71
C LYS A 206 -17.80 -2.43 7.09
N ASP A 207 -18.81 -2.02 7.84
CA ASP A 207 -19.84 -1.08 7.40
C ASP A 207 -19.26 0.25 6.95
N THR A 208 -18.20 0.73 7.62
CA THR A 208 -17.49 1.94 7.23
C THR A 208 -16.78 1.76 5.88
N LEU A 209 -16.09 0.63 5.68
CA LEU A 209 -15.42 0.30 4.41
C LEU A 209 -16.45 0.18 3.27
N VAL A 210 -17.54 -0.56 3.46
CA VAL A 210 -18.64 -0.70 2.49
C VAL A 210 -19.28 0.65 2.18
N GLN A 211 -19.45 1.52 3.19
CA GLN A 211 -19.97 2.87 2.97
C GLN A 211 -19.04 3.69 2.06
N ASP A 212 -17.73 3.48 2.14
CA ASP A 212 -16.72 4.26 1.46
C ASP A 212 -16.31 3.72 0.08
N GLU A 213 -16.64 2.46 -0.20
CA GLU A 213 -16.53 1.80 -1.50
C GLU A 213 -17.15 2.62 -2.64
N LYS A 214 -18.35 3.19 -2.44
CA LYS A 214 -19.00 4.11 -3.39
C LYS A 214 -18.20 5.39 -3.71
N TYR A 215 -17.20 5.74 -2.90
CA TYR A 215 -16.29 6.86 -3.15
C TYR A 215 -14.98 6.44 -3.83
N GLY A 216 -14.86 5.17 -4.24
CA GLY A 216 -13.67 4.59 -4.86
C GLY A 216 -12.62 4.17 -3.84
N LEU A 217 -13.04 3.55 -2.73
CA LEU A 217 -12.15 2.90 -1.79
C LEU A 217 -11.35 1.81 -2.53
N ILE A 218 -10.06 1.76 -2.28
CA ILE A 218 -9.15 0.74 -2.83
C ILE A 218 -8.45 -0.07 -1.74
N GLY A 219 -8.51 0.40 -0.49
CA GLY A 219 -7.81 -0.25 0.60
C GLY A 219 -7.98 0.44 1.95
N GLY A 220 -7.61 -0.29 3.00
CA GLY A 220 -7.67 0.15 4.38
C GLY A 220 -6.39 -0.16 5.14
N VAL A 221 -6.09 0.67 6.14
CA VAL A 221 -4.94 0.50 7.04
C VAL A 221 -5.42 0.48 8.49
N MET A 222 -5.22 -0.65 9.16
CA MET A 222 -5.59 -0.87 10.56
C MET A 222 -4.40 -0.55 11.46
N MET A 223 -4.45 0.56 12.20
CA MET A 223 -3.36 0.99 13.08
C MET A 223 -3.68 0.80 14.55
N GLY A 224 -2.90 -0.01 15.23
CA GLY A 224 -3.11 -0.37 16.64
C GLY A 224 -4.17 -1.46 16.84
N SER A 225 -4.71 -1.55 18.06
CA SER A 225 -5.82 -2.45 18.43
C SER A 225 -7.15 -2.08 17.78
N VAL A 226 -7.25 -2.26 16.47
CA VAL A 226 -8.51 -2.21 15.70
C VAL A 226 -9.24 -3.55 15.86
N PRO A 227 -10.59 -3.57 16.02
CA PRO A 227 -11.38 -4.79 16.08
C PRO A 227 -10.99 -5.83 15.00
N VAL A 228 -11.11 -7.10 15.34
CA VAL A 228 -10.61 -8.21 14.54
C VAL A 228 -11.76 -9.17 14.31
N ALA A 229 -12.01 -9.53 13.06
CA ALA A 229 -12.90 -10.64 12.75
C ALA A 229 -12.17 -11.96 12.99
N TRP A 230 -12.86 -12.90 13.61
CA TRP A 230 -12.40 -14.28 13.76
C TRP A 230 -13.21 -15.16 12.84
N TYR A 231 -12.55 -16.17 12.28
CA TYR A 231 -13.18 -17.19 11.46
C TYR A 231 -12.87 -18.56 12.00
N ARG A 232 -13.86 -19.44 11.98
CA ARG A 232 -13.74 -20.85 12.31
C ARG A 232 -14.03 -21.71 11.09
N ASN A 233 -13.06 -22.53 10.72
CA ASN A 233 -13.26 -23.60 9.76
C ASN A 233 -13.32 -24.92 10.53
N GLU A 234 -14.45 -25.63 10.49
CA GLU A 234 -14.64 -26.89 11.23
C GLU A 234 -13.86 -28.07 10.62
N ASP A 235 -13.62 -28.01 9.32
CA ASP A 235 -12.89 -29.01 8.55
C ASP A 235 -11.68 -28.31 7.92
N ASP A 236 -10.75 -27.79 8.75
CA ASP A 236 -9.48 -27.19 8.29
C ASP A 236 -8.41 -28.29 8.09
N TYR A 237 -7.16 -27.89 7.84
CA TYR A 237 -6.01 -28.76 7.58
C TYR A 237 -6.05 -30.15 8.27
N ASN A 238 -6.06 -31.22 7.46
CA ASN A 238 -6.20 -32.63 7.88
C ASN A 238 -7.51 -32.95 8.65
N GLY A 239 -8.58 -32.22 8.37
CA GLY A 239 -9.90 -32.39 8.97
C GLY A 239 -9.98 -31.96 10.44
N ASN A 240 -9.10 -31.06 10.87
CA ASN A 240 -9.12 -30.52 12.23
C ASN A 240 -9.75 -29.12 12.21
N PRO A 241 -10.58 -28.76 13.20
CA PRO A 241 -11.12 -27.42 13.27
C PRO A 241 -10.02 -26.40 13.60
N ALA A 242 -10.13 -25.21 13.02
CA ALA A 242 -9.25 -24.09 13.33
C ALA A 242 -10.02 -22.78 13.49
N GLU A 243 -9.63 -21.99 14.48
CA GLU A 243 -10.14 -20.65 14.73
C GLU A 243 -8.99 -19.64 14.68
N PHE A 244 -9.13 -18.60 13.86
CA PHE A 244 -8.05 -17.68 13.56
C PHE A 244 -8.53 -16.26 13.25
N PRO A 245 -7.70 -15.24 13.57
CA PRO A 245 -8.01 -13.86 13.21
C PRO A 245 -7.79 -13.65 11.71
N MET A 246 -8.65 -12.85 11.09
CA MET A 246 -8.69 -12.73 9.63
C MET A 246 -8.96 -11.28 9.20
N ASP A 247 -8.05 -10.72 8.41
CA ASP A 247 -8.27 -9.42 7.76
C ASP A 247 -8.97 -9.57 6.39
N PHE A 248 -9.06 -10.79 5.84
CA PHE A 248 -9.78 -11.07 4.59
C PHE A 248 -11.27 -10.72 4.67
N TYR A 249 -11.90 -10.90 5.84
CA TYR A 249 -13.26 -10.40 6.12
C TYR A 249 -13.42 -8.91 5.79
N TYR A 250 -12.40 -8.07 6.00
CA TYR A 250 -12.48 -6.65 5.68
C TYR A 250 -12.25 -6.35 4.20
N MET A 251 -11.59 -7.25 3.47
CA MET A 251 -11.24 -7.10 2.06
C MET A 251 -12.40 -7.38 1.11
N ASP A 252 -13.24 -8.36 1.44
CA ASP A 252 -14.42 -8.79 0.66
C ASP A 252 -15.69 -8.03 1.08
N LEU A 253 -15.98 -6.93 0.40
CA LEU A 253 -16.98 -5.92 0.77
C LEU A 253 -18.42 -6.31 0.46
N ASP A 254 -18.66 -7.23 -0.47
CA ASP A 254 -20.01 -7.63 -0.91
C ASP A 254 -20.32 -9.12 -0.79
N GLY A 255 -19.38 -9.93 -0.29
CA GLY A 255 -19.62 -11.28 0.16
C GLY A 255 -20.45 -11.40 1.43
N THR A 256 -21.03 -12.58 1.61
CA THR A 256 -21.91 -12.91 2.72
C THR A 256 -21.19 -13.76 3.74
N TRP A 257 -20.98 -13.19 4.93
CA TRP A 257 -20.35 -13.85 6.06
C TRP A 257 -21.39 -14.20 7.12
N GLY A 258 -21.38 -15.43 7.61
CA GLY A 258 -22.30 -15.90 8.64
C GLY A 258 -21.60 -16.26 9.95
N ASP A 259 -22.38 -16.17 11.03
CA ASP A 259 -22.06 -16.61 12.39
C ASP A 259 -23.33 -17.32 12.89
N ALA A 260 -23.40 -18.63 12.68
CA ALA A 260 -24.65 -19.39 12.84
C ALA A 260 -25.06 -19.52 14.31
N ASP A 261 -24.09 -19.55 15.24
CA ASP A 261 -24.33 -19.68 16.68
C ASP A 261 -24.29 -18.33 17.44
N ASN A 262 -24.02 -17.22 16.74
CA ASN A 262 -23.93 -15.85 17.27
C ASN A 262 -22.87 -15.69 18.38
N ASN A 263 -21.75 -16.41 18.26
CA ASN A 263 -20.66 -16.37 19.24
C ASN A 263 -19.62 -15.27 18.93
N GLY A 264 -19.76 -14.54 17.81
CA GLY A 264 -18.84 -13.50 17.35
C GLY A 264 -17.68 -14.04 16.49
N VAL A 265 -17.71 -15.31 16.11
CA VAL A 265 -16.77 -15.98 15.22
C VAL A 265 -17.53 -16.40 13.97
N LEU A 266 -17.05 -15.95 12.82
CA LEU A 266 -17.64 -16.27 11.53
C LEU A 266 -17.39 -17.74 11.19
N ASP A 267 -18.37 -18.43 10.63
CA ASP A 267 -18.31 -19.88 10.32
C ASP A 267 -18.76 -20.23 8.90
N SER A 268 -19.12 -19.21 8.11
CA SER A 268 -19.54 -19.36 6.71
C SER A 268 -19.18 -18.14 5.88
N HIS A 269 -18.88 -18.40 4.60
CA HIS A 269 -18.55 -17.40 3.59
C HIS A 269 -19.15 -17.82 2.24
N GLU A 270 -20.11 -17.06 1.73
CA GLU A 270 -20.88 -17.36 0.51
C GLU A 270 -21.08 -16.09 -0.35
N GLY A 271 -21.58 -16.26 -1.58
CA GLY A 271 -21.88 -15.15 -2.48
C GLY A 271 -20.72 -14.81 -3.41
N ASP A 272 -20.47 -13.51 -3.61
CA ASP A 272 -19.21 -13.07 -4.23
C ASP A 272 -18.14 -13.11 -3.16
N VAL A 273 -17.18 -14.02 -3.30
CA VAL A 273 -16.16 -14.28 -2.27
C VAL A 273 -14.83 -13.60 -2.60
N ALA A 274 -14.72 -12.96 -3.77
CA ALA A 274 -13.51 -12.28 -4.17
C ALA A 274 -13.37 -10.95 -3.41
N PRO A 275 -12.15 -10.52 -3.03
CA PRO A 275 -12.00 -9.22 -2.38
C PRO A 275 -11.99 -8.03 -3.34
N GLU A 276 -12.53 -6.90 -2.89
CA GLU A 276 -12.60 -5.62 -3.63
C GLU A 276 -11.43 -4.70 -3.27
N ILE A 277 -10.94 -4.80 -2.03
CA ILE A 277 -9.92 -3.91 -1.47
C ILE A 277 -8.81 -4.69 -0.78
N TRP A 278 -7.63 -4.08 -0.64
CA TRP A 278 -6.59 -4.62 0.23
C TRP A 278 -6.69 -4.07 1.65
N ILE A 279 -6.22 -4.85 2.64
CA ILE A 279 -6.05 -4.40 4.01
C ILE A 279 -4.61 -4.59 4.44
N GLY A 280 -4.06 -3.59 5.14
CA GLY A 280 -2.78 -3.71 5.84
C GLY A 280 -2.92 -3.40 7.31
N ARG A 281 -2.21 -4.13 8.15
CA ARG A 281 -2.20 -3.90 9.61
C ARG A 281 -0.87 -3.35 10.08
N ILE A 282 -0.92 -2.27 10.84
CA ILE A 282 0.22 -1.62 11.51
C ILE A 282 -0.09 -1.62 13.00
N SER A 283 0.14 -2.76 13.64
CA SER A 283 0.05 -2.91 15.09
C SER A 283 1.00 -4.03 15.52
N GLY A 284 1.46 -3.96 16.75
CA GLY A 284 2.16 -5.06 17.36
C GLY A 284 2.08 -4.98 18.87
N SER A 285 1.55 -6.03 19.49
CA SER A 285 1.90 -6.36 20.87
C SER A 285 3.25 -7.07 20.85
N LEU A 286 4.32 -6.29 21.03
CA LEU A 286 5.70 -6.79 21.01
C LEU A 286 6.38 -6.48 22.35
N PRO A 287 5.92 -7.03 23.48
CA PRO A 287 6.48 -6.74 24.79
C PRO A 287 7.99 -7.02 24.89
N LYS A 288 8.53 -7.94 24.06
CA LYS A 288 9.98 -8.18 23.93
C LYS A 288 10.78 -6.92 23.57
N THR A 289 10.16 -5.98 22.84
CA THR A 289 10.81 -4.71 22.45
C THR A 289 10.84 -3.70 23.59
N GLU A 290 10.11 -3.93 24.68
CA GLU A 290 9.90 -3.00 25.80
C GLU A 290 9.28 -1.64 25.39
N LYS A 291 8.68 -1.59 24.18
CA LYS A 291 8.06 -0.38 23.61
C LYS A 291 6.55 -0.45 23.76
N THR A 292 5.94 0.70 24.05
CA THR A 292 4.49 0.86 23.95
C THR A 292 4.05 0.74 22.49
N GLU A 293 2.82 0.28 22.22
CA GLU A 293 2.27 0.20 20.86
C GLU A 293 2.39 1.54 20.09
N ALA A 294 2.04 2.66 20.74
CA ALA A 294 2.19 3.99 20.15
C ALA A 294 3.63 4.32 19.73
N GLN A 295 4.63 3.83 20.48
CA GLN A 295 6.04 3.99 20.13
C GLN A 295 6.40 3.16 18.90
N LEU A 296 5.97 1.90 18.85
CA LEU A 296 6.21 1.01 17.72
C LEU A 296 5.63 1.58 16.42
N ILE A 297 4.39 2.07 16.46
CA ILE A 297 3.74 2.70 15.29
C ILE A 297 4.48 3.99 14.89
N VAL A 298 4.88 4.84 15.85
CA VAL A 298 5.65 6.06 15.55
C VAL A 298 6.99 5.73 14.91
N GLU A 299 7.72 4.76 15.44
CA GLU A 299 9.01 4.32 14.88
C GLU A 299 8.81 3.74 13.48
N TYR A 300 7.82 2.88 13.28
CA TYR A 300 7.47 2.31 11.98
C TYR A 300 7.10 3.38 10.95
N LEU A 301 6.16 4.30 11.26
CA LEU A 301 5.76 5.36 10.33
C LEU A 301 6.89 6.36 10.05
N SER A 302 7.85 6.50 10.95
CA SER A 302 9.06 7.29 10.71
C SER A 302 10.03 6.57 9.77
N ARG A 303 10.21 5.25 9.91
CA ARG A 303 10.95 4.43 8.93
C ARG A 303 10.28 4.46 7.57
N ASN A 304 8.96 4.30 7.52
CA ASN A 304 8.16 4.38 6.29
C ASN A 304 8.32 5.73 5.59
N HIS A 305 8.12 6.84 6.30
CA HIS A 305 8.34 8.19 5.74
C HIS A 305 9.77 8.37 5.24
N TYR A 306 10.76 7.89 6.00
CA TYR A 306 12.16 7.96 5.62
C TYR A 306 12.45 7.18 4.35
N PHE A 307 11.91 5.95 4.23
CA PHE A 307 11.98 5.14 3.02
C PHE A 307 11.37 5.87 1.82
N ARG A 308 10.20 6.49 1.97
CA ARG A 308 9.52 7.20 0.86
C ARG A 308 10.24 8.46 0.36
N THR A 309 10.77 9.27 1.27
CA THR A 309 11.15 10.67 0.97
C THR A 309 12.64 10.93 0.87
N GLN A 310 13.46 10.12 1.53
CA GLN A 310 14.89 10.38 1.63
C GLN A 310 15.62 9.34 0.79
N ASN A 311 15.97 9.74 -0.44
CA ASN A 311 16.98 9.15 -1.33
C ASN A 311 18.39 9.06 -0.68
N LYS A 312 18.47 8.63 0.58
CA LYS A 312 19.66 8.61 1.45
C LYS A 312 19.79 7.34 2.29
N LEU A 313 18.89 6.36 2.09
CA LEU A 313 19.28 4.96 2.14
C LEU A 313 19.79 4.56 0.74
N LYS A 314 20.88 5.13 0.24
CA LYS A 314 22.20 4.52 0.46
C LYS A 314 22.31 3.64 1.73
N PHE A 315 21.51 2.57 1.85
CA PHE A 315 22.14 1.28 2.15
C PHE A 315 23.13 1.14 1.00
N PRO A 316 24.45 1.29 1.18
CA PRO A 316 25.30 1.62 0.06
C PRO A 316 25.17 0.52 -0.99
N GLN A 317 24.59 0.91 -2.12
CA GLN A 317 24.96 0.55 -3.49
C GLN A 317 26.50 0.64 -3.74
N ARG A 318 27.33 0.45 -2.71
CA ARG A 318 28.77 0.75 -2.65
C ARG A 318 29.58 -0.24 -1.82
N LEU A 319 29.06 -1.43 -1.51
CA LEU A 319 29.88 -2.54 -1.01
C LEU A 319 29.96 -3.76 -1.91
N PHE A 320 29.31 -3.76 -3.07
CA PHE A 320 29.44 -4.86 -4.03
C PHE A 320 29.88 -4.38 -5.41
N LYS A 321 31.04 -3.72 -5.45
CA LYS A 321 31.89 -3.82 -6.64
C LYS A 321 32.73 -5.09 -6.46
N TRP A 322 32.11 -6.27 -6.59
CA TRP A 322 32.87 -7.40 -7.09
C TRP A 322 33.38 -6.95 -8.45
N SER A 323 34.66 -7.15 -8.75
CA SER A 323 35.38 -6.57 -9.89
C SER A 323 34.61 -6.70 -11.23
N GLY A 324 33.68 -5.78 -11.54
CA GLY A 324 32.93 -5.81 -12.79
C GLY A 324 31.56 -5.10 -12.92
N GLY A 325 30.75 -4.82 -11.89
CA GLY A 325 29.35 -4.37 -12.15
C GLY A 325 28.59 -3.61 -11.04
N GLU A 326 27.43 -3.05 -11.43
CA GLU A 326 26.46 -2.13 -10.76
C GLU A 326 25.76 -2.71 -9.49
N PRO A 327 25.05 -1.89 -8.66
CA PRO A 327 24.70 -2.26 -7.29
C PRO A 327 23.56 -3.30 -7.17
N SER A 328 23.86 -4.45 -6.56
CA SER A 328 22.89 -5.54 -6.36
C SER A 328 21.90 -5.25 -5.23
N TYR A 329 20.62 -5.03 -5.55
CA TYR A 329 19.55 -5.40 -4.61
C TYR A 329 19.71 -6.91 -4.29
N ARG A 330 19.53 -7.33 -3.04
CA ARG A 330 19.67 -8.75 -2.66
C ARG A 330 18.40 -9.30 -2.07
N SER A 331 17.93 -10.41 -2.63
CA SER A 331 16.87 -11.21 -2.04
C SER A 331 17.43 -12.46 -1.39
N LEU A 332 16.87 -12.85 -0.24
CA LEU A 332 17.08 -14.16 0.38
C LEU A 332 15.90 -15.07 0.04
N ALA A 333 16.18 -16.24 -0.51
CA ALA A 333 15.26 -17.36 -0.54
C ALA A 333 15.82 -18.43 0.40
N TYR A 334 15.26 -18.53 1.59
CA TYR A 334 15.65 -19.52 2.59
C TYR A 334 14.57 -20.58 2.65
N HIS A 335 14.85 -21.75 2.12
CA HIS A 335 13.90 -22.85 2.00
C HIS A 335 14.38 -23.99 2.86
N ASP A 336 13.64 -24.26 3.93
CA ASP A 336 13.77 -25.48 4.72
C ASP A 336 13.49 -26.72 3.86
N ASP A 337 13.93 -27.88 4.34
CA ASP A 337 14.08 -29.12 3.56
C ASP A 337 12.80 -29.57 2.87
N ASP A 338 11.67 -29.52 3.60
CA ASP A 338 10.34 -29.86 3.09
C ASP A 338 9.91 -28.99 1.89
N TYR A 339 10.57 -27.86 1.70
CA TYR A 339 10.30 -26.86 0.66
C TYR A 339 11.47 -26.66 -0.31
N ALA A 340 12.49 -27.53 -0.27
CA ALA A 340 13.72 -27.42 -1.06
C ALA A 340 13.54 -27.63 -2.58
N TRP A 341 12.31 -27.79 -3.07
CA TRP A 341 12.04 -27.94 -4.50
C TRP A 341 12.55 -26.73 -5.30
N ALA A 342 13.44 -27.00 -6.26
CA ALA A 342 14.10 -26.00 -7.09
C ALA A 342 13.12 -25.07 -7.83
N GLY A 343 11.89 -25.54 -8.06
CA GLY A 343 10.83 -24.79 -8.73
C GLY A 343 10.27 -23.62 -7.91
N TYR A 344 10.25 -23.69 -6.58
CA TYR A 344 9.84 -22.56 -5.71
C TYR A 344 10.82 -21.40 -5.74
N SER A 345 12.06 -21.78 -5.97
CA SER A 345 13.24 -20.96 -5.84
C SER A 345 13.31 -19.86 -6.95
N ARG A 346 12.93 -20.21 -8.19
CA ARG A 346 12.95 -19.32 -9.38
C ARG A 346 11.94 -18.16 -9.33
N TYR A 347 10.91 -18.21 -8.50
CA TYR A 347 9.89 -17.15 -8.50
C TYR A 347 10.32 -15.88 -7.77
N LEU A 348 11.45 -15.90 -7.04
CA LEU A 348 12.07 -14.67 -6.55
C LEU A 348 12.99 -14.03 -7.60
N ASP A 349 13.40 -14.80 -8.63
CA ASP A 349 14.42 -14.50 -9.64
C ASP A 349 13.99 -13.41 -10.64
N GLY A 350 12.70 -13.32 -10.95
CA GLY A 350 12.21 -12.38 -11.99
C GLY A 350 11.63 -11.07 -11.47
N TYR A 351 11.63 -10.84 -10.14
CA TYR A 351 10.68 -9.89 -9.59
C TYR A 351 11.24 -8.69 -8.83
N LEU A 352 12.29 -8.86 -8.02
CA LEU A 352 12.59 -7.83 -7.01
C LEU A 352 14.04 -7.37 -6.97
N THR A 353 15.01 -8.20 -7.38
CA THR A 353 16.43 -7.89 -7.18
C THR A 353 17.38 -8.56 -8.18
N ASP A 354 18.58 -8.00 -8.37
CA ASP A 354 19.61 -8.49 -9.30
C ASP A 354 20.46 -9.65 -8.74
N THR A 355 20.27 -10.04 -7.48
CA THR A 355 21.11 -11.06 -6.82
C THR A 355 20.31 -11.83 -5.78
N ARG A 356 20.39 -13.15 -5.87
CA ARG A 356 19.71 -14.08 -5.00
C ARG A 356 20.71 -14.91 -4.19
N LEU A 357 20.50 -14.98 -2.88
CA LEU A 357 21.04 -16.08 -2.08
C LEU A 357 19.93 -17.12 -1.93
N LEU A 358 20.20 -18.34 -2.38
CA LEU A 358 19.36 -19.50 -2.15
C LEU A 358 20.04 -20.39 -1.13
N ASN A 359 19.41 -20.57 0.02
CA ASN A 359 19.76 -21.62 0.98
C ASN A 359 18.63 -22.65 0.93
N ASN A 360 18.93 -23.82 0.35
CA ASN A 360 18.01 -24.95 0.24
C ASN A 360 18.78 -26.28 0.26
N ASP A 361 19.97 -26.28 0.85
CA ASP A 361 20.78 -27.49 0.99
C ASP A 361 20.26 -28.24 2.22
N PRO A 362 19.63 -29.42 2.05
CA PRO A 362 19.01 -30.15 3.14
C PRO A 362 19.96 -30.54 4.29
N LEU A 363 21.26 -30.48 4.04
CA LEU A 363 22.27 -30.74 5.06
C LEU A 363 22.66 -29.51 5.89
N LEU A 364 22.23 -28.31 5.47
CA LEU A 364 22.70 -27.04 6.02
C LEU A 364 21.56 -26.15 6.52
N THR A 365 20.34 -26.27 6.01
CA THR A 365 19.20 -25.42 6.38
C THR A 365 18.70 -25.71 7.78
N ASN A 366 19.32 -25.07 8.77
CA ASN A 366 19.02 -25.30 10.19
C ASN A 366 18.93 -23.99 10.98
N GLU A 367 18.68 -24.09 12.29
CA GLU A 367 18.58 -22.94 13.20
C GLU A 367 19.84 -22.05 13.17
N GLU A 368 21.03 -22.64 13.23
CA GLU A 368 22.30 -21.92 13.25
C GLU A 368 22.57 -21.23 11.91
N ASP A 369 22.37 -21.93 10.80
CA ASP A 369 22.54 -21.38 9.44
C ASP A 369 21.56 -20.24 9.17
N TYR A 370 20.30 -20.36 9.58
CA TYR A 370 19.34 -19.28 9.40
C TYR A 370 19.75 -18.03 10.19
N LEU A 371 20.13 -18.20 11.46
CA LEU A 371 20.57 -17.10 12.32
C LEU A 371 21.86 -16.45 11.81
N GLU A 372 22.81 -17.24 11.31
CA GLU A 372 24.03 -16.74 10.67
C GLU A 372 23.70 -16.00 9.36
N THR A 373 22.84 -16.55 8.52
CA THR A 373 22.46 -16.01 7.21
C THR A 373 21.81 -14.63 7.33
N ILE A 374 20.97 -14.41 8.34
CA ILE A 374 20.35 -13.10 8.57
C ILE A 374 21.34 -12.10 9.20
N ASP A 375 22.33 -12.55 9.98
CA ASP A 375 23.29 -11.65 10.67
C ASP A 375 24.50 -11.24 9.83
N THR A 376 24.95 -12.12 8.93
CA THR A 376 26.23 -11.99 8.21
C THR A 376 26.23 -10.90 7.16
N ILE A 377 25.08 -10.52 6.58
CA ILE A 377 25.03 -9.51 5.50
C ILE A 377 24.95 -8.08 6.07
N PRO A 378 25.99 -7.23 5.90
CA PRO A 378 25.94 -5.84 6.31
C PRO A 378 24.83 -5.09 5.56
N GLY A 379 23.82 -4.62 6.30
CA GLY A 379 22.66 -3.93 5.74
C GLY A 379 21.42 -4.79 5.49
N GLY A 380 21.48 -6.11 5.74
CA GLY A 380 20.33 -7.01 5.57
C GLY A 380 19.94 -7.24 4.10
N TYR A 381 18.73 -7.78 3.91
CA TYR A 381 18.18 -8.10 2.59
C TYR A 381 17.12 -7.08 2.17
N TRP A 382 16.90 -6.93 0.86
CA TRP A 382 15.78 -6.13 0.38
C TRP A 382 14.46 -6.87 0.57
N TYR A 383 14.47 -8.15 0.23
CA TYR A 383 13.32 -9.04 0.33
C TYR A 383 13.77 -10.40 0.85
N SER A 384 12.98 -11.03 1.70
CA SER A 384 13.20 -12.40 2.17
C SER A 384 11.97 -13.24 1.90
N HIS A 385 12.16 -14.38 1.24
CA HIS A 385 11.19 -15.46 1.19
C HIS A 385 11.69 -16.55 2.14
N LEU A 386 11.00 -16.73 3.26
CA LEU A 386 11.31 -17.77 4.23
C LEU A 386 10.24 -18.86 4.13
N MET A 387 10.65 -20.06 3.72
CA MET A 387 9.83 -21.27 3.76
C MET A 387 10.35 -22.14 4.90
N ALA A 388 9.53 -22.34 5.93
CA ALA A 388 9.87 -23.14 7.10
C ALA A 388 8.60 -23.50 7.86
N HIS A 389 8.66 -24.52 8.71
CA HIS A 389 7.57 -24.75 9.67
C HIS A 389 7.55 -23.64 10.72
N SER A 390 6.37 -23.28 11.21
CA SER A 390 6.26 -22.21 12.19
C SER A 390 5.04 -22.33 13.09
N SER A 391 5.19 -21.74 14.26
CA SER A 391 4.11 -21.27 15.13
C SER A 391 4.15 -19.73 15.15
N PRO A 392 3.26 -19.03 15.88
CA PRO A 392 3.40 -17.59 16.05
C PRO A 392 4.76 -17.15 16.61
N THR A 393 5.42 -18.00 17.41
CA THR A 393 6.60 -17.64 18.20
C THR A 393 7.83 -18.53 18.02
N SER A 394 7.78 -19.50 17.09
CA SER A 394 8.94 -20.35 16.74
C SER A 394 8.93 -20.65 15.24
N HIS A 395 10.09 -20.58 14.57
CA HIS A 395 10.34 -21.24 13.29
C HIS A 395 11.11 -22.53 13.55
N SER A 396 10.67 -23.63 12.96
CA SER A 396 11.32 -24.93 13.07
C SER A 396 11.87 -25.32 11.71
N PHE A 397 13.06 -25.93 11.75
CA PHE A 397 13.80 -26.37 10.58
C PHE A 397 14.04 -27.87 10.67
N ASP A 398 14.21 -28.50 9.52
CA ASP A 398 14.57 -29.90 9.37
C ASP A 398 15.93 -30.01 8.66
N MET A 399 16.64 -31.12 8.90
CA MET A 399 17.91 -31.45 8.26
C MET A 399 17.86 -32.92 7.83
N GLU A 400 17.64 -33.16 6.54
CA GLU A 400 17.33 -34.45 5.93
C GLU A 400 16.26 -35.23 6.72
N ASP A 401 16.69 -36.17 7.57
CA ASP A 401 15.85 -37.07 8.36
C ASP A 401 15.88 -36.73 9.87
N ALA A 402 16.39 -35.56 10.25
CA ALA A 402 16.54 -35.14 11.65
C ALA A 402 16.05 -33.71 11.88
N PRO A 403 15.65 -33.34 13.11
CA PRO A 403 15.32 -31.95 13.43
C PRO A 403 16.53 -31.02 13.25
N GLY A 404 16.34 -29.92 12.50
CA GLY A 404 17.29 -28.84 12.25
C GLY A 404 17.33 -27.76 13.35
N GLY A 405 16.55 -27.93 14.42
CA GLY A 405 16.45 -26.96 15.50
C GLY A 405 15.30 -25.98 15.32
N SER A 406 15.23 -24.95 16.16
CA SER A 406 14.14 -23.97 16.08
C SER A 406 14.55 -22.60 16.58
N VAL A 407 14.33 -21.59 15.74
CA VAL A 407 14.52 -20.19 16.12
C VAL A 407 13.27 -19.69 16.83
N ASN A 408 13.45 -19.26 18.07
CA ASN A 408 12.40 -18.67 18.87
C ASN A 408 12.44 -17.15 18.80
N VAL A 409 11.30 -16.52 19.03
CA VAL A 409 11.20 -15.04 19.09
C VAL A 409 12.15 -14.43 20.13
N THR A 410 12.56 -15.18 21.15
CA THR A 410 13.56 -14.78 22.15
C THR A 410 14.93 -14.54 21.54
N GLU A 411 15.26 -15.15 20.42
CA GLU A 411 16.56 -15.06 19.75
C GLU A 411 16.60 -13.92 18.72
N LEU A 412 15.42 -13.42 18.31
CA LEU A 412 15.26 -12.27 17.44
C LEU A 412 15.49 -10.93 18.16
N ASN A 413 16.75 -10.58 18.42
CA ASN A 413 17.12 -9.30 19.02
C ASN A 413 17.14 -8.14 18.00
N ASP A 414 16.94 -6.91 18.46
CA ASP A 414 16.90 -5.67 17.65
C ASP A 414 18.16 -5.43 16.80
N ASN A 415 19.29 -6.06 17.16
CA ASN A 415 20.56 -5.90 16.47
C ASN A 415 20.77 -6.88 15.31
N ARG A 416 19.90 -7.90 15.17
CA ARG A 416 19.98 -8.82 14.03
C ARG A 416 19.58 -8.08 12.75
N LYS A 417 20.40 -8.23 11.71
CA LYS A 417 20.14 -7.59 10.41
C LYS A 417 19.04 -8.39 9.72
N ARG A 418 18.10 -7.68 9.11
CA ARG A 418 16.82 -8.26 8.64
C ARG A 418 16.47 -7.71 7.28
N ALA A 419 15.45 -8.27 6.65
CA ALA A 419 14.95 -7.78 5.38
C ALA A 419 14.03 -6.56 5.58
N HIS A 420 13.86 -5.75 4.53
CA HIS A 420 12.80 -4.75 4.51
C HIS A 420 11.42 -5.38 4.36
N PHE A 421 11.33 -6.39 3.48
CA PHE A 421 10.08 -7.05 3.15
C PHE A 421 10.21 -8.56 3.28
N TYR A 422 9.12 -9.21 3.69
CA TYR A 422 9.05 -10.65 3.89
C TYR A 422 7.85 -11.26 3.17
N ASN A 423 8.07 -12.39 2.51
CA ASN A 423 7.06 -13.42 2.33
C ASN A 423 7.37 -14.55 3.31
N LEU A 424 6.49 -14.73 4.29
CA LEU A 424 6.61 -15.78 5.29
C LEU A 424 5.74 -16.95 4.84
N PHE A 425 6.36 -17.85 4.07
CA PHE A 425 5.76 -19.11 3.69
C PHE A 425 5.81 -20.07 4.88
N ASN A 426 5.01 -19.78 5.90
CA ASN A 426 4.99 -20.54 7.14
C ASN A 426 3.66 -20.40 7.89
N CYS A 427 3.39 -21.42 8.72
CA CYS A 427 2.17 -21.50 9.51
C CYS A 427 2.18 -20.49 10.67
N SER A 428 1.09 -19.75 10.82
CA SER A 428 0.79 -18.88 11.98
C SER A 428 1.80 -17.79 12.33
N GLY A 429 2.90 -17.63 11.58
CA GLY A 429 3.96 -16.65 11.87
C GLY A 429 3.46 -15.20 11.86
N ALA A 430 2.32 -14.94 11.22
CA ALA A 430 1.65 -13.64 11.16
C ALA A 430 0.43 -13.52 12.09
N LYS A 431 0.21 -14.45 13.04
CA LYS A 431 -0.90 -14.39 14.02
C LYS A 431 -0.77 -13.19 14.96
N PHE A 432 -1.20 -12.03 14.49
CA PHE A 432 -1.00 -10.73 15.11
C PHE A 432 -1.74 -10.53 16.45
N THR A 433 -2.61 -11.46 16.83
CA THR A 433 -3.27 -11.51 18.14
C THR A 433 -2.43 -12.23 19.21
N THR A 434 -1.26 -12.77 18.84
CA THR A 434 -0.30 -13.38 19.77
C THR A 434 0.84 -12.42 20.07
N ASP A 435 1.23 -12.30 21.34
CA ASP A 435 2.37 -11.47 21.73
C ASP A 435 3.67 -11.91 21.06
N ASN A 436 4.47 -10.94 20.63
CA ASN A 436 5.78 -11.17 19.99
C ASN A 436 5.74 -12.05 18.74
N TYR A 437 4.60 -12.14 18.05
CA TYR A 437 4.49 -12.90 16.81
C TYR A 437 5.58 -12.53 15.79
N PHE A 438 6.10 -13.53 15.08
CA PHE A 438 7.30 -13.43 14.24
C PHE A 438 7.23 -12.30 13.21
N ALA A 439 6.14 -12.25 12.43
CA ALA A 439 5.97 -11.25 11.38
C ALA A 439 5.92 -9.82 11.95
N GLY A 440 5.40 -9.65 13.17
CA GLY A 440 5.42 -8.37 13.90
C GLY A 440 6.83 -7.97 14.32
N LEU A 441 7.64 -8.91 14.79
CA LEU A 441 9.05 -8.65 15.08
C LEU A 441 9.85 -8.35 13.80
N TYR A 442 9.58 -9.02 12.69
CA TYR A 442 10.20 -8.74 11.38
C TYR A 442 9.78 -7.41 10.76
N THR A 443 8.59 -6.89 11.08
CA THR A 443 8.09 -5.64 10.48
C THR A 443 8.27 -4.44 11.40
N PHE A 444 7.87 -4.57 12.66
CA PHE A 444 7.78 -3.44 13.61
C PHE A 444 8.89 -3.46 14.65
N GLY A 445 9.25 -4.65 15.14
CA GLY A 445 10.20 -4.88 16.22
C GLY A 445 11.68 -4.87 15.82
N ASN A 446 12.03 -4.27 14.68
CA ASN A 446 13.44 -4.09 14.30
C ASN A 446 13.66 -2.77 13.54
N LYS A 447 14.91 -2.57 13.12
CA LYS A 447 15.39 -1.29 12.56
C LYS A 447 15.13 -1.13 11.05
N TYR A 448 14.78 -2.21 10.35
CA TYR A 448 14.74 -2.28 8.88
C TYR A 448 13.37 -2.62 8.30
N GLY A 449 12.57 -3.41 9.02
CA GLY A 449 11.29 -3.93 8.54
C GLY A 449 10.30 -2.85 8.09
N LEU A 450 9.65 -3.13 6.96
CA LEU A 450 8.65 -2.29 6.30
C LEU A 450 7.38 -3.05 5.91
N GLY A 451 7.46 -4.36 5.64
CA GLY A 451 6.27 -5.17 5.43
C GLY A 451 6.51 -6.66 5.50
N ALA A 452 5.45 -7.41 5.80
CA ALA A 452 5.45 -8.87 5.75
C ALA A 452 4.08 -9.37 5.30
N VAL A 453 4.05 -10.35 4.41
CA VAL A 453 2.88 -11.18 4.13
C VAL A 453 3.08 -12.55 4.78
N GLY A 454 2.03 -13.11 5.38
CA GLY A 454 2.08 -14.42 6.04
C GLY A 454 0.72 -14.84 6.61
N SER A 455 0.65 -16.03 7.20
CA SER A 455 -0.59 -16.61 7.70
C SER A 455 -0.78 -16.45 9.22
N THR A 456 -2.04 -16.28 9.66
CA THR A 456 -2.47 -16.29 11.07
C THR A 456 -2.82 -17.68 11.60
N LYS A 457 -2.82 -18.71 10.73
CA LYS A 457 -3.11 -20.11 11.01
C LYS A 457 -2.18 -21.06 10.25
N THR A 458 -2.41 -22.36 10.34
CA THR A 458 -1.80 -23.35 9.42
C THR A 458 -2.05 -22.96 7.96
N GLY A 459 -1.09 -23.18 7.08
CA GLY A 459 -1.17 -22.75 5.68
C GLY A 459 -0.35 -21.49 5.42
N SER A 460 -0.30 -21.08 4.14
CA SER A 460 0.49 -19.97 3.66
C SER A 460 0.15 -19.57 2.22
N MET A 461 0.93 -18.66 1.64
CA MET A 461 0.73 -18.19 0.27
C MET A 461 1.22 -19.22 -0.76
N LEU A 462 0.34 -20.09 -1.25
CA LEU A 462 0.57 -20.77 -2.54
C LEU A 462 0.36 -19.78 -3.70
N GLU A 463 0.71 -20.17 -4.92
CA GLU A 463 0.59 -19.29 -6.11
C GLU A 463 1.29 -17.92 -5.91
N PHE A 464 2.38 -17.89 -5.11
CA PHE A 464 3.14 -16.66 -4.82
C PHE A 464 3.78 -16.08 -6.10
N ASP A 465 3.85 -16.84 -7.19
CA ASP A 465 4.28 -16.38 -8.51
C ASP A 465 3.34 -15.30 -9.07
N VAL A 466 2.03 -15.38 -8.81
CA VAL A 466 1.04 -14.33 -9.14
C VAL A 466 1.27 -13.08 -8.31
N TYR A 467 1.58 -13.26 -7.02
CA TYR A 467 1.92 -12.15 -6.13
C TYR A 467 3.19 -11.44 -6.59
N TYR A 468 4.26 -12.21 -6.88
CA TYR A 468 5.50 -11.67 -7.39
C TYR A 468 5.32 -11.04 -8.78
N ALA A 469 4.56 -11.66 -9.69
CA ALA A 469 4.15 -11.14 -11.01
C ALA A 469 3.74 -9.67 -10.94
N ASN A 470 2.77 -9.39 -10.09
CA ASN A 470 2.26 -8.04 -9.89
C ASN A 470 3.30 -7.10 -9.28
N LEU A 471 4.15 -7.58 -8.38
CA LEU A 471 5.17 -6.75 -7.74
C LEU A 471 6.25 -6.25 -8.71
N SER A 472 6.65 -7.04 -9.72
CA SER A 472 7.62 -6.57 -10.73
C SER A 472 7.04 -6.09 -12.04
N GLY A 473 5.78 -6.38 -12.30
CA GLY A 473 5.18 -6.15 -13.62
C GLY A 473 5.79 -7.04 -14.69
N SER A 474 6.33 -8.20 -14.35
CA SER A 474 6.80 -9.20 -15.31
C SER A 474 5.96 -10.47 -15.21
N LEU A 475 6.03 -11.33 -16.22
CA LEU A 475 5.55 -12.69 -16.12
C LEU A 475 6.70 -13.63 -16.40
N MET A 476 6.73 -14.74 -15.68
CA MET A 476 7.60 -15.84 -16.04
C MET A 476 7.13 -16.44 -17.37
N PRO A 477 8.04 -16.87 -18.26
CA PRO A 477 7.67 -17.42 -19.56
C PRO A 477 6.68 -18.59 -19.50
N GLU A 478 6.83 -19.47 -18.50
CA GLU A 478 5.91 -20.59 -18.22
C GLU A 478 4.50 -20.16 -17.77
N HIS A 479 4.33 -18.90 -17.41
CA HIS A 479 3.08 -18.30 -16.94
C HIS A 479 2.51 -17.29 -17.95
N SER A 480 2.89 -17.39 -19.23
CA SER A 480 2.40 -16.49 -20.28
C SER A 480 0.87 -16.52 -20.44
N ASP A 481 0.23 -17.65 -20.14
CA ASP A 481 -1.23 -17.80 -20.11
C ASP A 481 -1.88 -17.07 -18.92
N LEU A 482 -1.12 -16.73 -17.87
CA LEU A 482 -1.62 -15.87 -16.78
C LEU A 482 -1.92 -14.44 -17.26
N ALA A 483 -1.30 -13.97 -18.34
CA ALA A 483 -1.53 -12.62 -18.84
C ALA A 483 -2.89 -12.45 -19.54
N SER A 484 -3.42 -13.54 -20.10
CA SER A 484 -4.64 -13.50 -20.93
C SER A 484 -5.93 -13.65 -20.13
N ASP A 485 -5.88 -14.27 -18.95
CA ASP A 485 -7.07 -14.57 -18.14
C ASP A 485 -7.24 -13.64 -16.91
N TRP A 486 -6.21 -12.90 -16.48
CA TRP A 486 -6.20 -12.28 -15.15
C TRP A 486 -5.96 -10.78 -15.13
N ASP A 487 -6.27 -10.18 -13.99
CA ASP A 487 -5.97 -8.79 -13.62
C ASP A 487 -4.44 -8.52 -13.43
N VAL A 488 -3.56 -9.45 -13.85
CA VAL A 488 -2.10 -9.28 -13.81
C VAL A 488 -1.68 -8.32 -14.92
N VAL A 489 -1.12 -7.18 -14.54
CA VAL A 489 -0.71 -6.15 -15.50
C VAL A 489 0.77 -6.31 -15.80
N VAL A 490 1.08 -6.95 -16.93
CA VAL A 490 2.46 -7.02 -17.45
C VAL A 490 2.91 -5.62 -17.87
N GLY A 491 4.12 -5.25 -17.48
CA GLY A 491 4.73 -3.96 -17.72
C GLY A 491 4.52 -2.93 -16.60
N GLU A 492 3.64 -3.19 -15.63
CA GLU A 492 3.38 -2.26 -14.52
C GLU A 492 3.57 -2.90 -13.15
N LYS A 493 4.63 -2.45 -12.45
CA LYS A 493 4.87 -2.78 -11.03
C LYS A 493 3.71 -2.28 -10.18
N GLN A 494 3.26 -3.11 -9.23
CA GLN A 494 2.18 -2.81 -8.30
C GLN A 494 2.70 -2.58 -6.87
N THR A 495 1.88 -1.93 -6.04
CA THR A 495 2.14 -1.86 -4.59
C THR A 495 1.88 -3.23 -3.95
N PHE A 496 2.42 -3.46 -2.75
CA PHE A 496 2.20 -4.71 -2.02
C PHE A 496 0.72 -5.03 -1.80
N GLY A 497 -0.10 -4.06 -1.42
CA GLY A 497 -1.54 -4.24 -1.25
C GLY A 497 -2.25 -4.59 -2.54
N THR A 498 -1.89 -3.94 -3.65
CA THR A 498 -2.49 -4.23 -4.95
C THR A 498 -2.09 -5.62 -5.44
N ALA A 499 -0.83 -6.00 -5.27
CA ALA A 499 -0.37 -7.36 -5.59
C ALA A 499 -1.06 -8.41 -4.71
N PHE A 500 -1.24 -8.15 -3.42
CA PHE A 500 -1.92 -9.05 -2.48
C PHE A 500 -3.41 -9.21 -2.82
N LEU A 501 -4.10 -8.12 -3.14
CA LEU A 501 -5.48 -8.13 -3.61
C LEU A 501 -5.64 -8.97 -4.89
N LYS A 502 -4.77 -8.74 -5.87
CA LYS A 502 -4.82 -9.47 -7.15
C LYS A 502 -4.51 -10.95 -6.99
N TRP A 503 -3.59 -11.31 -6.11
CA TRP A 503 -3.31 -12.70 -5.76
C TRP A 503 -4.55 -13.37 -5.14
N PHE A 504 -5.21 -12.73 -4.18
CA PHE A 504 -6.45 -13.28 -3.62
C PHE A 504 -7.59 -13.41 -4.65
N ARG A 505 -7.77 -12.42 -5.52
CA ARG A 505 -8.76 -12.47 -6.61
C ARG A 505 -8.46 -13.57 -7.62
N TYR A 506 -7.18 -13.88 -7.83
CA TYR A 506 -6.78 -15.00 -8.68
C TYR A 506 -7.20 -16.34 -8.08
N LEU A 507 -7.09 -16.52 -6.76
CA LEU A 507 -7.59 -17.71 -6.07
C LEU A 507 -9.12 -17.77 -6.12
N ALA A 508 -9.80 -16.67 -5.79
CA ALA A 508 -11.27 -16.60 -5.70
C ALA A 508 -12.03 -16.69 -7.03
N LYS A 509 -11.33 -16.81 -8.17
CA LYS A 509 -11.88 -16.68 -9.53
C LYS A 509 -13.07 -17.61 -9.83
N ASP A 510 -13.05 -18.79 -9.24
CA ASP A 510 -14.02 -19.86 -9.44
C ASP A 510 -14.76 -20.17 -8.12
N GLY A 511 -14.74 -19.22 -7.18
CA GLY A 511 -14.99 -19.45 -5.76
C GLY A 511 -13.73 -19.91 -5.04
N PHE A 512 -13.85 -20.27 -3.76
CA PHE A 512 -12.80 -20.97 -3.03
C PHE A 512 -13.17 -22.43 -2.84
N ASP A 513 -12.27 -23.33 -3.20
CA ASP A 513 -12.38 -24.72 -2.78
C ASP A 513 -11.87 -24.93 -1.34
N THR A 514 -12.03 -26.15 -0.84
CA THR A 514 -11.63 -26.51 0.51
C THR A 514 -10.13 -26.34 0.76
N ASP A 515 -9.27 -26.70 -0.20
CA ASP A 515 -7.82 -26.57 -0.07
C ASP A 515 -7.41 -25.09 -0.05
N GLU A 516 -8.05 -24.25 -0.86
CA GLU A 516 -7.77 -22.82 -0.88
C GLU A 516 -8.19 -22.13 0.41
N ILE A 517 -9.30 -22.53 1.02
CA ILE A 517 -9.70 -22.07 2.37
C ILE A 517 -8.63 -22.49 3.39
N TRP A 518 -8.15 -23.73 3.31
CA TRP A 518 -7.12 -24.25 4.22
C TRP A 518 -5.80 -23.50 4.13
N TRP A 519 -5.38 -23.11 2.94
CA TRP A 519 -4.10 -22.44 2.76
C TRP A 519 -4.19 -20.93 2.98
N HIS A 520 -5.27 -20.28 2.55
CA HIS A 520 -5.23 -18.84 2.25
C HIS A 520 -6.09 -17.95 3.15
N TYR A 521 -7.13 -18.44 3.81
CA TYR A 521 -8.03 -17.57 4.61
C TYR A 521 -7.32 -16.87 5.78
N GLY A 522 -6.22 -17.45 6.27
CA GLY A 522 -5.38 -16.85 7.30
C GLY A 522 -4.43 -15.76 6.82
N MET A 523 -4.36 -15.49 5.52
CA MET A 523 -3.32 -14.63 4.96
C MET A 523 -3.59 -13.16 5.27
N VAL A 524 -2.55 -12.48 5.76
CA VAL A 524 -2.59 -11.06 6.10
C VAL A 524 -1.35 -10.32 5.63
N TYR A 525 -1.50 -9.02 5.40
CA TYR A 525 -0.38 -8.13 5.13
C TYR A 525 -0.14 -7.19 6.33
N LEU A 526 1.08 -7.21 6.85
CA LEU A 526 1.55 -6.38 7.94
C LEU A 526 2.44 -5.28 7.39
N GLY A 527 2.18 -4.03 7.78
CA GLY A 527 2.89 -2.86 7.28
C GLY A 527 2.01 -2.00 6.38
N ASP A 528 2.65 -1.25 5.49
CA ASP A 528 2.01 -0.28 4.60
C ASP A 528 1.82 -0.91 3.21
N PRO A 529 0.57 -1.17 2.79
CA PRO A 529 0.30 -1.84 1.51
C PRO A 529 0.53 -0.95 0.28
N THR A 530 0.77 0.35 0.48
CA THR A 530 0.99 1.30 -0.62
C THR A 530 2.47 1.48 -0.95
N LEU A 531 3.34 0.69 -0.32
CA LEU A 531 4.75 0.63 -0.69
C LEU A 531 4.92 -0.22 -1.96
N TYR A 532 5.81 0.22 -2.84
CA TYR A 532 6.38 -0.60 -3.89
C TYR A 532 7.67 -1.25 -3.40
N PRO A 533 8.00 -2.46 -3.87
CA PRO A 533 9.33 -3.02 -3.67
C PRO A 533 10.40 -2.18 -4.38
N ASP A 534 10.08 -1.63 -5.56
CA ASP A 534 10.94 -0.66 -6.23
C ASP A 534 10.82 0.69 -5.55
N TRP A 535 11.88 1.06 -4.81
CA TRP A 535 11.94 2.31 -4.09
C TRP A 535 11.65 3.54 -4.98
N ASN A 536 12.10 3.55 -6.24
CA ASN A 536 11.95 4.72 -7.13
C ASN A 536 10.47 5.03 -7.41
N LEU A 537 9.57 4.07 -7.21
CA LEU A 537 8.14 4.26 -7.40
C LEU A 537 7.44 4.87 -6.18
N ASN A 538 8.10 4.95 -5.04
CA ASN A 538 7.52 5.41 -3.78
C ASN A 538 7.61 6.92 -3.55
N ASN A 539 8.40 7.64 -4.35
CA ASN A 539 8.58 9.09 -4.21
C ASN A 539 7.51 9.87 -4.99
N GLY A 540 6.44 10.27 -4.29
CA GLY A 540 5.39 11.13 -4.85
C GLY A 540 5.76 12.61 -5.00
N TYR A 541 6.93 13.05 -4.51
CA TYR A 541 7.32 14.47 -4.53
C TYR A 541 7.99 14.92 -5.83
N GLU A 542 8.38 13.99 -6.71
CA GLU A 542 9.06 14.28 -7.99
C GLU A 542 8.20 14.01 -9.23
N ARG A 543 6.98 13.46 -9.09
CA ARG A 543 6.08 13.14 -10.21
C ARG A 543 5.07 14.22 -10.54
#